data_AF-A0A0R1XMR2-F1
#
_entry.id   AF-A0A0R1XMR2-F1
#
_cell.length_a   1.000
_cell.length_b   1.000
_cell.length_c   1.000
_cell.angle_alpha   90.00
_cell.angle_beta   90.00
_cell.angle_gamma   90.00
#
_symmetry.space_group_name_H-M   'P 1'
#
loop_
_entity.id
_entity.type
_entity.pdbx_description
1 polymer ?
#
loop_
_entity_poly.entity_id
_entity_poly.type
_entity_poly.pdbx_seq_one_letter_code
_entity_poly.pdbx_strand_id
1 'polypeptide(L)' 'MKKEHGQVTGVIWRGPDDLETYQKLRQYSLKKGISVSAAVKLIISQTLNAIEK' A
#
# COMPACT_ATOMS: atom_id res chain seq x y z
N MET A 1 -22.46 -10.64 4.97
CA MET A 1 -21.76 -9.34 4.83
C MET A 1 -21.97 -8.83 3.41
N LYS A 2 -22.67 -7.71 3.24
CA LYS A 2 -22.81 -7.02 1.94
C LYS A 2 -21.49 -6.32 1.65
N LYS A 3 -20.74 -6.77 0.63
CA LYS A 3 -19.53 -6.06 0.18
C LYS A 3 -19.97 -4.77 -0.49
N GLU A 4 -19.52 -3.63 0.01
CA GLU A 4 -19.78 -2.33 -0.61
C GLU A 4 -19.12 -2.30 -2.00
N HIS A 5 -19.87 -1.86 -3.01
CA HIS A 5 -19.36 -1.73 -4.37
C HIS A 5 -18.21 -0.72 -4.35
N GLY A 6 -17.00 -1.15 -4.73
CA GLY A 6 -15.79 -0.32 -4.74
C GLY A 6 -14.65 -0.81 -3.84
N GLN A 7 -14.79 -1.95 -3.16
CA GLN A 7 -13.72 -2.50 -2.33
C GLN A 7 -12.48 -2.88 -3.17
N VAL A 8 -11.37 -2.15 -2.97
CA VAL A 8 -10.06 -2.51 -3.51
C VAL A 8 -9.57 -3.78 -2.79
N THR A 9 -9.43 -4.87 -3.55
CA THR A 9 -9.05 -6.19 -3.01
C THR A 9 -7.53 -6.41 -2.94
N GLY A 10 -6.75 -5.60 -3.65
CA GLY A 10 -5.30 -5.64 -3.65
C GLY A 10 -4.68 -4.57 -4.55
N VAL A 11 -3.39 -4.34 -4.36
CA VAL A 11 -2.55 -3.57 -5.30
C VAL A 11 -1.76 -4.56 -6.14
N ILE A 12 -1.67 -4.31 -7.45
CA ILE A 12 -0.94 -5.17 -8.39
C ILE A 12 0.17 -4.34 -9.01
N TRP A 13 1.40 -4.83 -8.85
CA TRP A 13 2.62 -4.26 -9.42
C TRP A 13 2.91 -4.96 -10.74
N ARG A 14 2.91 -4.24 -11.86
CA ARG A 14 3.10 -4.78 -13.20
C ARG A 14 4.21 -4.03 -13.94
N GLY A 15 5.43 -4.52 -13.77
CA GLY A 15 6.57 -4.07 -14.56
C GLY A 15 7.84 -3.90 -13.72
N PRO A 16 8.96 -3.59 -14.38
CA PRO A 16 10.24 -3.38 -13.71
C PRO A 16 10.25 -2.15 -12.79
N ASP A 17 9.59 -1.05 -13.16
CA ASP A 17 9.46 0.16 -12.32
C ASP A 17 8.68 -0.11 -11.02
N ASP A 18 7.60 -0.89 -11.13
CA ASP A 18 6.80 -1.30 -9.99
C ASP A 18 7.56 -2.23 -9.04
N LEU A 19 8.52 -3.01 -9.56
CA LEU A 19 9.33 -3.93 -8.75
C LEU A 19 10.23 -3.16 -7.77
N GLU A 20 10.84 -2.06 -8.20
CA GLU A 20 11.67 -1.23 -7.31
C GLU A 20 10.82 -0.65 -6.17
N THR A 21 9.64 -0.11 -6.52
CA THR A 21 8.69 0.43 -5.55
C THR A 21 8.21 -0.64 -4.58
N TYR A 22 7.88 -1.84 -5.07
CA TYR A 22 7.52 -2.98 -4.25
C TYR A 22 8.65 -3.41 -3.30
N GLN A 23 9.90 -3.43 -3.76
CA GLN A 23 11.05 -3.76 -2.92
C GLN A 23 11.23 -2.75 -1.78
N LYS A 24 11.15 -1.44 -2.07
CA LYS A 24 11.20 -0.38 -1.06
C LYS A 24 10.09 -0.54 -0.02
N LEU A 25 8.86 -0.79 -0.49
CA LEU A 25 7.70 -1.03 0.36
C LEU A 25 7.86 -2.28 1.23
N ARG A 26 8.40 -3.37 0.69
CA ARG A 26 8.70 -4.60 1.43
C ARG A 26 9.75 -4.37 2.53
N GLN A 27 10.81 -3.62 2.23
CA GLN A 27 11.81 -3.25 3.23
C GLN A 27 11.22 -2.38 4.34
N TYR A 28 10.37 -1.42 3.98
CA TYR A 28 9.64 -0.62 4.95
C TYR A 28 8.74 -1.49 5.85
N SER A 29 8.00 -2.43 5.27
CA SER A 29 7.10 -3.30 6.03
C SER A 29 7.87 -4.18 7.01
N LEU A 30 9.03 -4.73 6.59
CA LEU A 30 9.93 -5.49 7.45
C LEU A 30 10.44 -4.66 8.63
N LYS A 31 10.93 -3.44 8.38
CA LYS A 31 11.42 -2.54 9.44
C LYS A 31 10.34 -2.17 10.47
N LYS A 32 9.08 -2.14 10.05
CA LYS A 32 7.93 -1.82 10.90
C LYS A 32 7.25 -3.04 11.53
N GLY A 33 7.67 -4.26 11.17
CA GLY A 33 7.05 -5.49 11.64
C GLY A 33 5.61 -5.69 11.17
N ILE A 34 5.25 -5.17 9.98
CA ILE A 34 3.90 -5.25 9.42
C ILE A 34 3.89 -5.94 8.05
N SER A 35 2.71 -6.37 7.61
CA SER A 35 2.55 -6.93 6.26
C SER A 35 2.74 -5.85 5.19
N VAL A 36 3.12 -6.26 3.98
CA VAL A 36 3.23 -5.36 2.83
C VAL A 36 1.89 -4.65 2.56
N SER A 37 0.76 -5.36 2.67
CA SER A 37 -0.57 -4.77 2.49
C SER A 37 -0.93 -3.73 3.56
N ALA A 38 -0.52 -3.94 4.82
CA ALA A 38 -0.68 -2.95 5.87
C ALA A 38 0.20 -1.72 5.63
N ALA A 39 1.43 -1.92 5.16
CA ALA A 39 2.34 -0.83 4.78
C ALA A 39 1.75 0.03 3.66
N VAL A 40 1.17 -0.58 2.61
CA VAL A 40 0.48 0.15 1.54
C VAL A 40 -0.63 1.03 2.07
N LYS A 41 -1.54 0.45 2.87
CA LYS A 41 -2.68 1.18 3.44
C LYS A 41 -2.21 2.37 4.27
N LEU A 42 -1.22 2.15 5.12
CA LEU A 42 -0.66 3.20 5.98
C LEU A 42 -0.06 4.34 5.16
N ILE A 43 0.76 4.03 4.15
CA ILE A 43 1.40 5.06 3.31
C ILE A 43 0.35 5.85 2.53
N ILE A 44 -0.63 5.17 1.93
CA ILE A 44 -1.71 5.83 1.18
C ILE A 44 -2.51 6.76 2.11
N SER A 45 -2.94 6.28 3.28
CA SER A 45 -3.68 7.10 4.23
C SER A 45 -2.88 8.31 4.72
N GLN A 46 -1.58 8.14 5.01
CA GLN A 46 -0.71 9.26 5.40
C GLN A 46 -0.56 10.29 4.29
N THR A 47 -0.42 9.82 3.05
CA THR A 47 -0.25 10.69 1.87
C THR A 47 -1.52 11.49 1.61
N LEU A 48 -2.68 10.84 1.60
CA LEU A 48 -3.98 11.53 1.41
C LEU A 48 -4.23 12.57 2.50
N ASN A 49 -4.04 12.22 3.77
CA ASN A 49 -4.19 13.15 4.89
C ASN A 49 -3.22 14.34 4.83
N ALA A 50 -2.06 14.18 4.17
CA ALA A 50 -1.08 15.26 4.00
C ALA A 50 -1.43 16.18 2.82
N ILE A 51 -2.12 15.67 1.80
CA ILE A 51 -2.58 16.45 0.64
C ILE A 51 -3.83 17.26 0.99
N GLU A 52 -4.69 16.76 1.87
CA GLU A 52 -5.92 17.43 2.30
C GLU A 52 -5.71 18.53 3.36
N LYS A 53 -4.46 18.76 3.78
CA LYS A 53 -4.06 19.82 4.71
C LYS A 53 -3.57 21.06 3.98
#